data_AF-A0A964C1X3-F1
#
_entry.id   AF-A0A964C1X3-F1
#
_cell.length_a   1.000
_cell.length_b   1.000
_cell.length_c   1.000
_cell.angle_alpha   90.00
_cell.angle_beta   90.00
_cell.angle_gamma   90.00
#
_symmetry.space_group_name_H-M   'P 1'
#
loop_
_entity.id
_entity.type
_entity.pdbx_description
1 polymer ?
#
loop_
_entity_poly.entity_id
_entity_poly.type
_entity_poly.pdbx_seq_one_letter_code
_entity_poly.pdbx_strand_id
1 'polypeptide(L)'
;MNLRKLIIVALSAIVALSGSALSVKAAEVRSANKTFADWCREKDTLSPETKHTVDVLLEKAGTTDCDAGDRKLSSLTELFLINNQISDIKPLASLTKVTVLILSDNQISDIKPLASLTKLKVLDLDNNKISDLQPLASLTKVTSLILSDNQISDIKPLASLTKLEFLNLDNNKISDIQPLAALTKLTSLTLKNNKISDIKPLASLTKLTSLILAKNKIIDVKPLASLTKLIIIDLGNNKIRDIKPLASLTKLRFLELLGNPIALKTCPVKPESICDWEPQPKP
;
A
#
# COMPACT_ATOMS: atom_id res chain seq x y z
N MET A 1 -27.20 -50.08 -24.97
CA MET A 1 -26.18 -51.04 -24.47
C MET A 1 -25.69 -51.85 -25.65
N ASN A 2 -24.42 -51.92 -26.03
CA ASN A 2 -23.17 -51.62 -25.32
C ASN A 2 -22.22 -50.93 -26.31
N LEU A 3 -21.79 -49.68 -26.15
CA LEU A 3 -21.14 -49.02 -24.99
C LEU A 3 -19.79 -49.64 -24.58
N ARG A 4 -18.98 -50.14 -25.53
CA ARG A 4 -17.55 -50.48 -25.27
C ARG A 4 -16.57 -50.24 -26.44
N LYS A 5 -16.96 -49.53 -27.51
CA LYS A 5 -16.07 -49.24 -28.66
C LYS A 5 -15.88 -47.75 -28.97
N LEU A 6 -16.24 -46.84 -28.06
CA LEU A 6 -16.08 -45.38 -28.24
C LEU A 6 -15.12 -44.73 -27.22
N ILE A 7 -14.28 -45.52 -26.54
CA ILE A 7 -13.30 -45.01 -25.54
C ILE A 7 -11.90 -45.53 -25.87
N ILE A 8 -11.50 -45.45 -27.13
CA ILE A 8 -10.09 -45.52 -27.54
C ILE A 8 -10.04 -44.58 -28.74
N VAL A 9 -9.11 -43.63 -28.74
CA VAL A 9 -8.98 -42.48 -29.68
C VAL A 9 -9.73 -41.19 -29.27
N ALA A 10 -9.52 -40.73 -28.03
CA ALA A 10 -9.62 -39.30 -27.66
C ALA A 10 -8.91 -38.95 -26.33
N LEU A 11 -7.86 -39.67 -25.96
CA LEU A 11 -7.16 -39.48 -24.67
C LEU A 11 -5.65 -39.23 -24.80
N SER A 12 -5.20 -38.82 -25.99
CA SER A 12 -3.79 -38.51 -26.27
C SER A 12 -3.54 -37.01 -26.51
N ALA A 13 -4.43 -36.10 -26.11
CA ALA A 13 -4.22 -34.65 -26.29
C ALA A 13 -4.62 -33.74 -25.12
N ILE A 14 -5.03 -34.26 -23.94
CA ILE A 14 -5.42 -33.41 -22.77
C ILE A 14 -4.57 -33.67 -21.52
N VAL A 15 -3.45 -34.41 -21.63
CA VAL A 15 -2.59 -34.70 -20.45
C VAL A 15 -1.38 -33.77 -20.31
N ALA A 16 -1.04 -32.95 -21.30
CA ALA A 16 0.17 -32.11 -21.23
C ALA A 16 -0.03 -30.70 -20.64
N LEU A 17 -1.26 -30.18 -20.55
CA LEU A 17 -1.53 -28.80 -20.08
C LEU A 17 -2.23 -28.74 -18.70
N SER A 18 -2.69 -29.86 -18.15
CA SER A 18 -3.35 -29.92 -16.84
C SER A 18 -2.39 -30.29 -15.70
N GLY A 19 -1.29 -31.00 -15.99
CA GLY A 19 -0.32 -31.43 -14.97
C GLY A 19 0.45 -30.28 -14.31
N SER A 20 0.77 -29.22 -15.06
CA SER A 20 1.49 -28.05 -14.55
C SER A 20 0.61 -27.14 -13.68
N ALA A 21 -0.64 -26.91 -14.06
CA ALA A 21 -1.56 -26.09 -13.27
C ALA A 21 -1.94 -26.79 -11.95
N LEU A 22 -2.16 -28.12 -11.97
CA LEU A 22 -2.41 -28.92 -10.78
C LEU A 22 -1.19 -29.01 -9.86
N SER A 23 0.03 -29.15 -10.40
CA SER A 23 1.26 -29.18 -9.61
C SER A 23 1.61 -27.80 -9.02
N VAL A 24 1.38 -26.71 -9.76
CA VAL A 24 1.52 -25.33 -9.26
C VAL A 24 0.52 -25.06 -8.14
N LYS A 25 -0.77 -25.44 -8.30
CA LYS A 25 -1.76 -25.30 -7.22
C LYS A 25 -1.40 -26.11 -5.99
N ALA A 26 -0.88 -27.33 -6.16
CA ALA A 26 -0.44 -28.17 -5.05
C ALA A 26 0.81 -27.59 -4.35
N ALA A 27 1.75 -26.99 -5.10
CA ALA A 27 2.92 -26.32 -4.53
C ALA A 27 2.55 -25.02 -3.79
N GLU A 28 1.61 -24.24 -4.32
CA GLU A 28 1.05 -23.05 -3.65
C GLU A 28 0.35 -23.42 -2.34
N VAL A 29 -0.51 -24.46 -2.35
CA VAL A 29 -1.18 -24.97 -1.14
C VAL A 29 -0.17 -25.51 -0.12
N ARG A 30 0.89 -26.20 -0.57
CA ARG A 30 1.94 -26.73 0.32
C ARG A 30 2.79 -25.62 0.94
N SER A 31 2.97 -24.49 0.24
CA SER A 31 3.67 -23.31 0.77
C SER A 31 2.86 -22.52 1.81
N ALA A 32 1.52 -22.53 1.70
CA ALA A 32 0.63 -21.73 2.55
C ALA A 32 0.58 -22.18 4.02
N ASN A 33 0.99 -23.42 4.32
CA ASN A 33 0.97 -24.00 5.67
C ASN A 33 2.37 -24.15 6.30
N LYS A 34 3.44 -23.70 5.63
CA LYS A 34 4.79 -23.83 6.18
C LYS A 34 4.99 -22.89 7.36
N THR A 35 5.46 -23.45 8.49
CA THR A 35 6.01 -22.67 9.60
C THR A 35 7.35 -22.05 9.19
N PHE A 36 7.86 -21.10 9.99
CA PHE A 36 9.20 -20.59 9.71
C PHE A 36 10.27 -21.70 9.84
N ALA A 37 10.11 -22.61 10.81
CA ALA A 37 11.03 -23.73 10.98
C ALA A 37 11.10 -24.61 9.72
N ASP A 38 9.99 -24.79 9.01
CA ASP A 38 9.96 -25.57 7.75
C ASP A 38 10.74 -24.86 6.64
N TRP A 39 10.57 -23.55 6.50
CA TRP A 39 11.39 -22.74 5.57
C TRP A 39 12.88 -22.83 5.92
N CYS A 40 13.22 -22.76 7.20
CA CYS A 40 14.60 -22.82 7.67
C CYS A 40 15.25 -24.20 7.45
N ARG A 41 14.53 -25.30 7.70
CA ARG A 41 15.05 -26.67 7.49
C ARG A 41 15.27 -27.00 6.02
N GLU A 42 14.44 -26.45 5.14
CA GLU A 42 14.53 -26.67 3.69
C GLU A 42 15.43 -25.63 2.97
N LYS A 43 16.12 -24.77 3.73
CA LYS A 43 16.82 -23.58 3.24
C LYS A 43 17.74 -23.82 2.04
N ASP A 44 18.43 -24.96 1.98
CA ASP A 44 19.36 -25.27 0.88
C ASP A 44 18.69 -25.64 -0.43
N THR A 45 17.37 -25.88 -0.41
CA THR A 45 16.55 -26.16 -1.60
C THR A 45 15.79 -24.94 -2.10
N LEU A 46 15.84 -23.82 -1.34
CA LEU A 46 15.10 -22.61 -1.65
C LEU A 46 15.81 -21.77 -2.72
N SER A 47 15.05 -20.86 -3.34
CA SER A 47 15.65 -19.84 -4.21
C SER A 47 16.58 -18.93 -3.41
N PRO A 48 17.59 -18.29 -4.05
CA PRO A 48 18.48 -17.35 -3.37
C PRO A 48 17.73 -16.26 -2.59
N GLU A 49 16.64 -15.74 -3.15
CA GLU A 49 15.82 -14.69 -2.56
C GLU A 49 15.09 -15.15 -1.30
N THR A 50 14.54 -16.37 -1.34
CA THR A 50 13.85 -16.95 -0.18
C THR A 50 14.86 -17.32 0.90
N LYS A 51 16.02 -17.89 0.50
CA LYS A 51 17.12 -18.23 1.40
C LYS A 51 17.63 -16.98 2.14
N HIS A 52 17.82 -15.88 1.42
CA HIS A 52 18.18 -14.59 2.01
C HIS A 52 17.17 -14.11 3.06
N THR A 53 15.87 -14.24 2.77
CA THR A 53 14.83 -13.87 3.74
C THR A 53 14.86 -14.74 4.98
N VAL A 54 15.12 -16.05 4.83
CA VAL A 54 15.32 -16.96 5.97
C VAL A 54 16.54 -16.55 6.79
N ASP A 55 17.65 -16.19 6.14
CA ASP A 55 18.86 -15.68 6.80
C ASP A 55 18.58 -14.43 7.64
N VAL A 56 17.93 -13.43 7.05
CA VAL A 56 17.55 -12.20 7.74
C VAL A 56 16.64 -12.48 8.94
N LEU A 57 15.69 -13.41 8.81
CA LEU A 57 14.79 -13.79 9.91
C LEU A 57 15.51 -14.54 11.04
N LEU A 58 16.49 -15.39 10.72
CA LEU A 58 17.36 -16.04 11.71
C LEU A 58 18.23 -15.02 12.46
N GLU A 59 18.82 -14.06 11.74
CA GLU A 59 19.55 -12.95 12.33
C GLU A 59 18.65 -12.13 13.26
N LYS A 60 17.43 -11.80 12.80
CA LYS A 60 16.43 -11.09 13.61
C LYS A 60 16.04 -11.86 14.87
N ALA A 61 15.97 -13.19 14.79
CA ALA A 61 15.71 -14.06 15.92
C ALA A 61 16.96 -14.26 16.83
N GLY A 62 18.15 -13.86 16.38
CA GLY A 62 19.41 -14.06 17.08
C GLY A 62 19.74 -15.53 17.29
N THR A 63 19.50 -16.37 16.28
CA THR A 63 19.76 -17.81 16.35
C THR A 63 19.94 -18.42 14.97
N THR A 64 20.68 -19.52 14.88
CA THR A 64 20.78 -20.36 13.69
C THR A 64 19.92 -21.62 13.79
N ASP A 65 19.30 -21.88 14.95
CA ASP A 65 18.43 -23.03 15.18
C ASP A 65 17.01 -22.74 14.67
N CYS A 66 16.53 -23.58 13.74
CA CYS A 66 15.26 -23.35 13.06
C CYS A 66 14.06 -23.35 14.02
N ASP A 67 14.03 -24.24 15.01
CA ASP A 67 12.92 -24.35 15.95
C ASP A 67 12.93 -23.21 16.98
N ALA A 68 14.11 -22.79 17.44
CA ALA A 68 14.27 -21.61 18.28
C ALA A 68 13.90 -20.32 17.52
N GLY A 69 14.28 -20.23 16.24
CA GLY A 69 13.90 -19.14 15.35
C GLY A 69 12.38 -19.05 15.21
N ASP A 70 11.71 -20.16 14.92
CA ASP A 70 10.26 -20.22 14.77
C ASP A 70 9.52 -19.84 16.06
N ARG A 71 9.94 -20.38 17.22
CA ARG A 71 9.34 -20.02 18.52
C ARG A 71 9.42 -18.52 18.80
N LYS A 72 10.58 -17.90 18.51
CA LYS A 72 10.77 -16.45 18.69
C LYS A 72 9.90 -15.67 17.70
N LEU A 73 10.03 -15.93 16.40
CA LEU A 73 9.37 -15.17 15.34
C LEU A 73 7.85 -15.30 15.37
N SER A 74 7.31 -16.51 15.60
CA SER A 74 5.87 -16.77 15.67
C SER A 74 5.18 -16.13 16.89
N SER A 75 5.97 -15.65 17.87
CA SER A 75 5.48 -14.91 19.04
C SER A 75 5.46 -13.40 18.85
N LEU A 76 6.15 -12.87 17.83
CA LEU A 76 6.31 -11.44 17.63
C LEU A 76 4.98 -10.74 17.30
N THR A 77 4.80 -9.57 17.91
CA THR A 77 3.74 -8.61 17.59
C THR A 77 4.23 -7.49 16.68
N GLU A 78 5.54 -7.28 16.61
CA GLU A 78 6.19 -6.24 15.83
C GLU A 78 7.42 -6.82 15.13
N LEU A 79 7.56 -6.53 13.84
CA LEU A 79 8.67 -7.01 13.02
C LEU A 79 9.18 -5.88 12.12
N PHE A 80 10.45 -5.53 12.29
CA PHE A 80 11.14 -4.48 11.55
C PHE A 80 12.26 -5.11 10.72
N LEU A 81 12.15 -4.97 9.39
CA LEU A 81 13.03 -5.56 8.37
C LEU A 81 13.41 -4.51 7.31
N ILE A 82 13.62 -3.26 7.72
CA ILE A 82 13.98 -2.12 6.88
C ILE A 82 15.34 -2.36 6.20
N ASN A 83 15.47 -2.03 4.92
CA ASN A 83 16.77 -2.03 4.20
C ASN A 83 17.53 -3.37 4.28
N ASN A 84 16.82 -4.48 4.05
CA ASN A 84 17.41 -5.82 4.09
C ASN A 84 17.55 -6.45 2.71
N GLN A 85 17.29 -5.73 1.62
CA GLN A 85 17.35 -6.28 0.25
C GLN A 85 16.41 -7.50 0.02
N ILE A 86 15.35 -7.64 0.82
CA ILE A 86 14.38 -8.74 0.73
C ILE A 86 13.55 -8.60 -0.55
N SER A 87 13.35 -9.70 -1.28
CA SER A 87 12.46 -9.75 -2.46
C SER A 87 11.38 -10.83 -2.37
N ASP A 88 11.62 -11.94 -1.68
CA ASP A 88 10.63 -13.01 -1.45
C ASP A 88 10.22 -13.10 0.02
N ILE A 89 8.99 -12.68 0.33
CA ILE A 89 8.44 -12.67 1.69
C ILE A 89 7.56 -13.87 2.04
N LYS A 90 7.58 -14.97 1.25
CA LYS A 90 6.85 -16.20 1.61
C LYS A 90 7.11 -16.69 3.04
N PRO A 91 8.36 -16.64 3.58
CA PRO A 91 8.62 -17.08 4.94
C PRO A 91 7.86 -16.30 6.04
N LEU A 92 7.33 -15.11 5.73
CA LEU A 92 6.59 -14.29 6.69
C LEU A 92 5.13 -14.74 6.86
N ALA A 93 4.59 -15.55 5.94
CA ALA A 93 3.16 -15.88 5.89
C ALA A 93 2.63 -16.56 7.18
N SER A 94 3.49 -17.22 7.94
CA SER A 94 3.15 -17.91 9.20
C SER A 94 3.20 -17.01 10.43
N LEU A 95 3.72 -15.78 10.34
CA LEU A 95 3.90 -14.86 11.45
C LEU A 95 2.60 -14.11 11.82
N THR A 96 1.52 -14.87 11.96
CA THR A 96 0.12 -14.39 12.07
C THR A 96 -0.20 -13.59 13.34
N LYS A 97 0.73 -13.48 14.29
CA LYS A 97 0.61 -12.63 15.49
C LYS A 97 1.08 -11.19 15.27
N VAL A 98 1.81 -10.93 14.18
CA VAL A 98 2.33 -9.59 13.89
C VAL A 98 1.19 -8.60 13.69
N THR A 99 1.33 -7.43 14.33
CA THR A 99 0.42 -6.29 14.27
C THR A 99 1.08 -5.04 13.69
N VAL A 100 2.41 -4.95 13.78
CA VAL A 100 3.23 -3.90 13.17
C VAL A 100 4.28 -4.59 12.30
N LEU A 101 4.26 -4.34 10.99
CA LEU A 101 5.22 -4.89 10.05
C LEU A 101 5.84 -3.77 9.22
N ILE A 102 7.15 -3.59 9.34
CA ILE A 102 7.91 -2.59 8.60
C ILE A 102 8.89 -3.28 7.67
N LEU A 103 8.65 -3.11 6.36
CA LEU A 103 9.38 -3.73 5.24
C LEU A 103 9.89 -2.67 4.24
N SER A 104 10.04 -1.42 4.68
CA SER A 104 10.52 -0.33 3.82
C SER A 104 11.93 -0.61 3.28
N ASP A 105 12.24 0.00 2.13
CA ASP A 105 13.57 -0.06 1.50
C ASP A 105 14.00 -1.49 1.14
N ASN A 106 13.10 -2.26 0.53
CA ASN A 106 13.38 -3.61 0.08
C ASN A 106 13.14 -3.74 -1.43
N GLN A 107 13.07 -4.96 -1.95
CA GLN A 107 12.91 -5.25 -3.37
C GLN A 107 11.65 -6.07 -3.63
N ILE A 108 10.63 -5.94 -2.77
CA ILE A 108 9.42 -6.76 -2.77
C ILE A 108 8.51 -6.33 -3.92
N SER A 109 8.05 -7.30 -4.70
CA SER A 109 7.03 -7.09 -5.74
C SER A 109 5.76 -7.92 -5.51
N ASP A 110 5.91 -9.13 -4.97
CA ASP A 110 4.79 -10.01 -4.61
C ASP A 110 4.49 -9.95 -3.11
N ILE A 111 3.31 -9.42 -2.79
CA ILE A 111 2.80 -9.29 -1.42
C ILE A 111 1.70 -10.30 -1.06
N LYS A 112 1.45 -11.32 -1.89
CA LYS A 112 0.50 -12.40 -1.57
C LYS A 112 0.71 -13.03 -0.19
N PRO A 113 1.96 -13.27 0.28
CA PRO A 113 2.19 -13.83 1.62
C PRO A 113 1.60 -12.99 2.77
N LEU A 114 1.36 -11.70 2.57
CA LEU A 114 0.80 -10.84 3.61
C LEU A 114 -0.70 -11.07 3.84
N ALA A 115 -1.42 -11.70 2.91
CA ALA A 115 -2.87 -11.85 2.99
C ALA A 115 -3.35 -12.66 4.24
N SER A 116 -2.48 -13.49 4.81
CA SER A 116 -2.73 -14.25 6.04
C SER A 116 -2.55 -13.43 7.32
N LEU A 117 -1.86 -12.29 7.27
CA LEU A 117 -1.50 -11.46 8.43
C LEU A 117 -2.64 -10.52 8.85
N THR A 118 -3.85 -11.08 8.99
CA THR A 118 -5.11 -10.35 9.25
C THR A 118 -5.18 -9.60 10.59
N LYS A 119 -4.15 -9.70 11.43
CA LYS A 119 -4.01 -8.93 12.68
C LYS A 119 -3.23 -7.63 12.52
N LEU A 120 -2.65 -7.36 11.33
CA LEU A 120 -1.93 -6.13 11.04
C LEU A 120 -2.78 -4.89 11.32
N LYS A 121 -2.15 -3.92 12.00
CA LYS A 121 -2.64 -2.58 12.30
C LYS A 121 -1.78 -1.51 11.61
N VAL A 122 -0.47 -1.72 11.59
CA VAL A 122 0.49 -0.84 10.91
C VAL A 122 1.28 -1.67 9.91
N LEU A 123 1.30 -1.21 8.66
CA LEU A 123 2.05 -1.84 7.59
C LEU A 123 2.81 -0.76 6.82
N ASP A 124 4.12 -0.92 6.74
CA ASP A 124 4.99 -0.07 5.95
C ASP A 124 5.71 -0.90 4.88
N LEU A 125 5.45 -0.54 3.64
CA LEU A 125 5.97 -1.14 2.42
C LEU A 125 6.58 -0.05 1.50
N ASP A 126 7.01 1.07 2.09
CA ASP A 126 7.68 2.16 1.37
C ASP A 126 8.88 1.65 0.55
N ASN A 127 9.16 2.33 -0.57
CA ASN A 127 10.33 2.08 -1.40
C ASN A 127 10.54 0.59 -1.73
N ASN A 128 9.58 0.04 -2.48
CA ASN A 128 9.56 -1.34 -2.95
C ASN A 128 9.17 -1.38 -4.44
N LYS A 129 8.83 -2.55 -4.98
CA LYS A 129 8.49 -2.76 -6.40
C LYS A 129 7.04 -3.24 -6.58
N ILE A 130 6.14 -2.86 -5.67
CA ILE A 130 4.77 -3.35 -5.61
C ILE A 130 3.90 -2.65 -6.65
N SER A 131 3.04 -3.43 -7.31
CA SER A 131 2.03 -2.91 -8.25
C SER A 131 0.63 -3.48 -7.99
N ASP A 132 0.55 -4.72 -7.47
CA ASP A 132 -0.70 -5.39 -7.14
C ASP A 132 -1.00 -5.29 -5.62
N LEU A 133 -2.13 -4.68 -5.28
CA LEU A 133 -2.60 -4.52 -3.90
C LEU A 133 -3.69 -5.52 -3.50
N GLN A 134 -4.11 -6.44 -4.37
CA GLN A 134 -5.17 -7.41 -4.05
C GLN A 134 -4.94 -8.16 -2.72
N PRO A 135 -3.71 -8.60 -2.39
CA PRO A 135 -3.45 -9.27 -1.11
C PRO A 135 -3.77 -8.44 0.14
N LEU A 136 -3.81 -7.11 0.03
CA LEU A 136 -4.10 -6.23 1.17
C LEU A 136 -5.60 -6.17 1.50
N ALA A 137 -6.50 -6.61 0.61
CA ALA A 137 -7.95 -6.49 0.81
C ALA A 137 -8.47 -7.26 2.04
N SER A 138 -7.73 -8.28 2.51
CA SER A 138 -8.08 -9.02 3.73
C SER A 138 -7.66 -8.32 5.02
N LEU A 139 -6.79 -7.30 4.96
CA LEU A 139 -6.14 -6.67 6.11
C LEU A 139 -7.01 -5.58 6.77
N THR A 140 -8.30 -5.88 6.96
CA THR A 140 -9.35 -4.94 7.42
C THR A 140 -9.14 -4.30 8.80
N LYS A 141 -8.07 -4.68 9.52
CA LYS A 141 -7.67 -4.10 10.81
C LYS A 141 -6.60 -3.02 10.70
N VAL A 142 -6.02 -2.80 9.51
CA VAL A 142 -4.99 -1.79 9.28
C VAL A 142 -5.56 -0.38 9.51
N THR A 143 -4.84 0.40 10.31
CA THR A 143 -5.11 1.80 10.64
C THR A 143 -4.05 2.74 10.08
N SER A 144 -2.83 2.25 9.83
CA SER A 144 -1.75 3.01 9.19
C SER A 144 -1.12 2.18 8.08
N LEU A 145 -1.07 2.75 6.86
CA LEU A 145 -0.52 2.10 5.68
C LEU A 145 0.41 3.05 4.91
N ILE A 146 1.65 2.64 4.72
CA ILE A 146 2.65 3.35 3.93
C ILE A 146 3.00 2.50 2.71
N LEU A 147 2.79 3.07 1.52
CA LEU A 147 2.99 2.46 0.20
C LEU A 147 3.66 3.43 -0.78
N SER A 148 4.35 4.45 -0.27
CA SER A 148 5.09 5.39 -1.11
C SER A 148 6.20 4.71 -1.90
N ASP A 149 6.63 5.36 -2.99
CA ASP A 149 7.76 4.92 -3.81
C ASP A 149 7.62 3.46 -4.28
N ASN A 150 6.47 3.17 -4.88
CA ASN A 150 6.13 1.90 -5.49
C ASN A 150 5.64 2.11 -6.94
N GLN A 151 5.02 1.11 -7.54
CA GLN A 151 4.56 1.13 -8.94
C GLN A 151 3.03 0.98 -9.06
N ILE A 152 2.30 1.43 -8.04
CA ILE A 152 0.86 1.23 -7.89
C ILE A 152 0.10 2.15 -8.84
N SER A 153 -0.91 1.59 -9.53
CA SER A 153 -1.86 2.35 -10.34
C SER A 153 -3.32 2.05 -9.98
N ASP A 154 -3.63 0.83 -9.53
CA ASP A 154 -4.96 0.41 -9.06
C ASP A 154 -4.97 0.30 -7.52
N ILE A 155 -5.84 1.09 -6.90
CA ILE A 155 -6.05 1.10 -5.45
C ILE A 155 -7.43 0.58 -5.02
N LYS A 156 -8.19 -0.07 -5.91
CA LYS A 156 -9.48 -0.70 -5.58
C LYS A 156 -9.43 -1.61 -4.34
N PRO A 157 -8.39 -2.44 -4.13
CA PRO A 157 -8.30 -3.30 -2.95
C PRO A 157 -8.38 -2.54 -1.62
N LEU A 158 -7.92 -1.28 -1.60
CA LEU A 158 -7.89 -0.47 -0.39
C LEU A 158 -9.29 -0.07 0.10
N ALA A 159 -10.33 -0.10 -0.75
CA ALA A 159 -11.69 0.28 -0.35
C ALA A 159 -12.24 -0.54 0.82
N SER A 160 -11.72 -1.75 1.03
CA SER A 160 -12.07 -2.63 2.16
C SER A 160 -11.47 -2.20 3.50
N LEU A 161 -10.42 -1.37 3.49
CA LEU A 161 -9.62 -0.98 4.67
C LEU A 161 -10.25 0.21 5.41
N THR A 162 -11.54 0.11 5.71
CA THR A 162 -12.38 1.18 6.30
C THR A 162 -11.94 1.65 7.70
N LYS A 163 -10.92 1.02 8.30
CA LYS A 163 -10.29 1.43 9.55
C LYS A 163 -9.06 2.33 9.37
N LEU A 164 -8.63 2.60 8.13
CA LEU A 164 -7.49 3.47 7.86
C LEU A 164 -7.71 4.88 8.42
N GLU A 165 -6.69 5.35 9.12
CA GLU A 165 -6.57 6.70 9.69
C GLU A 165 -5.41 7.46 9.04
N PHE A 166 -4.33 6.75 8.70
CA PHE A 166 -3.17 7.28 7.98
C PHE A 166 -2.91 6.47 6.70
N LEU A 167 -2.77 7.16 5.56
CA LEU A 167 -2.43 6.55 4.28
C LEU A 167 -1.40 7.39 3.52
N ASN A 168 -0.29 6.78 3.17
CA ASN A 168 0.72 7.34 2.28
C ASN A 168 0.81 6.54 0.97
N LEU A 169 0.57 7.21 -0.15
CA LEU A 169 0.62 6.67 -1.52
C LEU A 169 1.45 7.57 -2.44
N ASP A 170 2.41 8.30 -1.89
CA ASP A 170 3.27 9.20 -2.66
C ASP A 170 4.07 8.46 -3.73
N ASN A 171 4.48 9.18 -4.78
CA ASN A 171 5.41 8.67 -5.80
C ASN A 171 4.95 7.35 -6.44
N ASN A 172 3.68 7.30 -6.84
CA ASN A 172 3.08 6.15 -7.53
C ASN A 172 2.54 6.58 -8.91
N LYS A 173 1.71 5.74 -9.54
CA LYS A 173 1.15 5.95 -10.88
C LYS A 173 -0.38 6.07 -10.84
N ILE A 174 -0.95 6.48 -9.71
CA ILE A 174 -2.39 6.49 -9.44
C ILE A 174 -3.07 7.64 -10.19
N SER A 175 -4.20 7.38 -10.83
CA SER A 175 -5.05 8.40 -11.44
C SER A 175 -6.50 8.35 -10.97
N ASP A 176 -7.01 7.16 -10.66
CA ASP A 176 -8.35 6.96 -10.12
C ASP A 176 -8.28 6.76 -8.61
N ILE A 177 -8.97 7.64 -7.87
CA ILE A 177 -9.05 7.60 -6.41
C ILE A 177 -10.47 7.36 -5.88
N GLN A 178 -11.41 6.91 -6.73
CA GLN A 178 -12.76 6.51 -6.29
C GLN A 178 -12.75 5.54 -5.09
N PRO A 179 -11.84 4.54 -5.01
CA PRO A 179 -11.79 3.63 -3.86
C PRO A 179 -11.59 4.31 -2.50
N LEU A 180 -10.97 5.50 -2.47
CA LEU A 180 -10.73 6.22 -1.22
C LEU A 180 -12.00 6.76 -0.58
N ALA A 181 -13.10 6.92 -1.32
CA ALA A 181 -14.36 7.44 -0.78
C ALA A 181 -14.94 6.58 0.37
N ALA A 182 -14.56 5.29 0.45
CA ALA A 182 -14.95 4.40 1.53
C ALA A 182 -14.18 4.63 2.85
N LEU A 183 -13.04 5.34 2.80
CA LEU A 183 -12.08 5.44 3.90
C LEU A 183 -12.36 6.64 4.82
N THR A 184 -13.60 6.78 5.26
CA THR A 184 -14.10 7.97 5.99
C THR A 184 -13.48 8.20 7.37
N LYS A 185 -12.60 7.29 7.83
CA LYS A 185 -11.80 7.44 9.05
C LYS A 185 -10.45 8.13 8.84
N LEU A 186 -10.01 8.36 7.61
CA LEU A 186 -8.75 9.02 7.31
C LEU A 186 -8.67 10.40 7.97
N THR A 187 -7.57 10.63 8.69
CA THR A 187 -7.19 11.91 9.27
C THR A 187 -5.98 12.50 8.55
N SER A 188 -5.13 11.65 7.94
CA SER A 188 -3.99 12.06 7.13
C SER A 188 -3.90 11.25 5.85
N LEU A 189 -3.80 11.95 4.72
CA LEU A 189 -3.67 11.36 3.39
C LEU A 189 -2.60 12.10 2.58
N THR A 190 -1.65 11.36 2.03
CA THR A 190 -0.69 11.90 1.07
C THR A 190 -0.70 11.07 -0.22
N LEU A 191 -0.81 11.79 -1.33
CA LEU A 191 -0.93 11.29 -2.71
C LEU A 191 -0.01 12.09 -3.65
N LYS A 192 1.08 12.64 -3.11
CA LYS A 192 2.03 13.48 -3.83
C LYS A 192 2.61 12.74 -5.02
N ASN A 193 2.89 13.46 -6.10
CA ASN A 193 3.58 12.93 -7.28
C ASN A 193 2.87 11.69 -7.86
N ASN A 194 1.60 11.87 -8.21
CA ASN A 194 0.76 10.89 -8.89
C ASN A 194 0.20 11.50 -10.19
N LYS A 195 -0.85 10.90 -10.77
CA LYS A 195 -1.49 11.34 -12.02
C LYS A 195 -2.95 11.76 -11.82
N ILE A 196 -3.29 12.22 -10.62
CA ILE A 196 -4.68 12.49 -10.21
C ILE A 196 -5.16 13.81 -10.80
N SER A 197 -6.37 13.82 -11.35
CA SER A 197 -7.05 15.04 -11.81
C SER A 197 -8.44 15.25 -11.21
N ASP A 198 -9.16 14.17 -10.90
CA ASP A 198 -10.46 14.21 -10.24
C ASP A 198 -10.32 13.86 -8.75
N ILE A 199 -10.68 14.82 -7.90
CA ILE A 199 -10.64 14.67 -6.45
C ILE A 199 -12.03 14.67 -5.79
N LYS A 200 -13.11 14.52 -6.57
CA LYS A 200 -14.47 14.34 -6.03
C LYS A 200 -14.58 13.27 -4.95
N PRO A 201 -13.89 12.10 -5.04
CA PRO A 201 -13.97 11.07 -4.00
C PRO A 201 -13.58 11.55 -2.60
N LEU A 202 -12.70 12.57 -2.52
CA LEU A 202 -12.20 13.10 -1.26
C LEU A 202 -13.26 13.87 -0.46
N ALA A 203 -14.35 14.33 -1.09
CA ALA A 203 -15.39 15.11 -0.41
C ALA A 203 -16.07 14.38 0.76
N SER A 204 -16.00 13.05 0.79
CA SER A 204 -16.53 12.21 1.86
C SER A 204 -15.61 12.13 3.09
N LEU A 205 -14.33 12.50 2.96
CA LEU A 205 -13.27 12.29 3.96
C LEU A 205 -13.20 13.43 4.99
N THR A 206 -14.36 13.78 5.57
CA THR A 206 -14.56 14.94 6.44
C THR A 206 -13.77 14.93 7.75
N LYS A 207 -13.03 13.84 8.04
CA LYS A 207 -12.12 13.74 9.19
C LYS A 207 -10.68 14.16 8.88
N LEU A 208 -10.34 14.40 7.61
CA LEU A 208 -9.00 14.82 7.23
C LEU A 208 -8.59 16.11 7.93
N THR A 209 -7.39 16.07 8.52
CA THR A 209 -6.67 17.22 9.09
C THR A 209 -5.41 17.55 8.28
N SER A 210 -4.84 16.58 7.58
CA SER A 210 -3.69 16.74 6.69
C SER A 210 -3.95 16.12 5.33
N LEU A 211 -3.72 16.88 4.26
CA LEU A 211 -3.92 16.42 2.88
C LEU A 211 -2.81 16.96 1.96
N ILE A 212 -2.02 16.04 1.41
CA ILE A 212 -0.92 16.38 0.49
C ILE A 212 -1.26 15.82 -0.89
N LEU A 213 -1.40 16.71 -1.86
CA LEU A 213 -1.79 16.43 -3.25
C LEU A 213 -0.84 17.08 -4.26
N ALA A 214 0.34 17.53 -3.81
CA ALA A 214 1.33 18.17 -4.66
C ALA A 214 1.74 17.30 -5.86
N LYS A 215 2.16 17.95 -6.95
CA LYS A 215 2.66 17.29 -8.18
C LYS A 215 1.64 16.31 -8.76
N ASN A 216 0.42 16.80 -8.99
CA ASN A 216 -0.66 16.07 -9.66
C ASN A 216 -1.16 16.87 -10.86
N LYS A 217 -2.38 16.59 -11.34
CA LYS A 217 -3.02 17.23 -12.50
C LYS A 217 -4.35 17.87 -12.12
N ILE A 218 -4.51 18.29 -10.86
CA ILE A 218 -5.76 18.79 -10.30
C ILE A 218 -6.07 20.18 -10.86
N ILE A 219 -7.34 20.41 -11.20
CA ILE A 219 -7.84 21.71 -11.69
C ILE A 219 -8.91 22.26 -10.74
N ASP A 220 -9.86 21.41 -10.33
CA ASP A 220 -11.00 21.79 -9.49
C ASP A 220 -10.79 21.34 -8.04
N VAL A 221 -10.78 22.31 -7.12
CA VAL A 221 -10.66 22.10 -5.68
C VAL A 221 -11.99 22.19 -4.94
N LYS A 222 -13.12 22.36 -5.63
CA LYS A 222 -14.45 22.40 -5.03
C LYS A 222 -14.76 21.20 -4.12
N PRO A 223 -14.34 19.96 -4.41
CA PRO A 223 -14.55 18.84 -3.50
C PRO A 223 -13.97 19.04 -2.10
N LEU A 224 -12.91 19.86 -1.96
CA LEU A 224 -12.24 20.11 -0.69
C LEU A 224 -13.05 21.04 0.23
N ALA A 225 -14.02 21.80 -0.27
CA ALA A 225 -14.78 22.79 0.50
C ALA A 225 -15.53 22.20 1.71
N SER A 226 -15.82 20.89 1.69
CA SER A 226 -16.48 20.16 2.77
C SER A 226 -15.53 19.71 3.89
N LEU A 227 -14.21 19.77 3.66
CA LEU A 227 -13.18 19.22 4.54
C LEU A 227 -12.73 20.23 5.60
N THR A 228 -13.68 20.79 6.34
CA THR A 228 -13.50 21.92 7.28
C THR A 228 -12.59 21.64 8.48
N LYS A 229 -12.11 20.40 8.63
CA LYS A 229 -11.12 20.00 9.64
C LYS A 229 -9.67 20.11 9.16
N LEU A 230 -9.43 20.40 7.88
CA LEU A 230 -8.09 20.52 7.33
C LEU A 230 -7.31 21.64 8.03
N ILE A 231 -6.08 21.29 8.41
CA ILE A 231 -5.08 22.15 9.03
C ILE A 231 -3.92 22.37 8.06
N ILE A 232 -3.53 21.29 7.36
CA ILE A 232 -2.41 21.28 6.41
C ILE A 232 -2.94 20.84 5.06
N ILE A 233 -2.71 21.66 4.04
CA ILE A 233 -2.94 21.31 2.65
C ILE A 233 -1.70 21.65 1.83
N ASP A 234 -1.24 20.69 1.02
CA ASP A 234 -0.28 20.94 -0.04
C ASP A 234 -0.90 20.62 -1.40
N LEU A 235 -1.09 21.65 -2.22
CA LEU A 235 -1.63 21.58 -3.57
C LEU A 235 -0.59 22.06 -4.61
N GLY A 236 0.68 22.21 -4.22
CA GLY A 236 1.72 22.74 -5.09
C GLY A 236 1.90 21.92 -6.38
N ASN A 237 2.31 22.57 -7.46
CA ASN A 237 2.58 21.95 -8.76
C ASN A 237 1.38 21.16 -9.30
N ASN A 238 0.23 21.83 -9.41
CA ASN A 238 -1.00 21.33 -10.03
C ASN A 238 -1.43 22.26 -11.19
N LYS A 239 -2.70 22.24 -11.58
CA LYS A 239 -3.27 23.06 -12.66
C LYS A 239 -4.45 23.91 -12.15
N ILE A 240 -4.44 24.25 -10.87
CA ILE A 240 -5.53 24.96 -10.19
C ILE A 240 -5.54 26.42 -10.61
N ARG A 241 -6.74 26.93 -10.91
CA ARG A 241 -6.95 28.34 -11.31
C ARG A 241 -7.80 29.12 -10.30
N ASP A 242 -8.77 28.45 -9.70
CA ASP A 242 -9.70 29.03 -8.74
C ASP A 242 -9.57 28.31 -7.40
N ILE A 243 -9.30 29.08 -6.35
CA ILE A 243 -9.19 28.61 -4.98
C ILE A 243 -10.31 29.15 -4.08
N LYS A 244 -11.28 29.91 -4.62
CA LYS A 244 -12.46 30.38 -3.85
C LYS A 244 -13.17 29.27 -3.06
N PRO A 245 -13.29 28.03 -3.57
CA PRO A 245 -13.93 26.97 -2.79
C PRO A 245 -13.24 26.64 -1.47
N LEU A 246 -11.97 27.04 -1.28
CA LEU A 246 -11.24 26.82 -0.03
C LEU A 246 -11.67 27.79 1.10
N ALA A 247 -12.51 28.80 0.83
CA ALA A 247 -12.89 29.82 1.81
C ALA A 247 -13.54 29.27 3.11
N SER A 248 -14.14 28.08 3.05
CA SER A 248 -14.76 27.41 4.20
C SER A 248 -13.74 26.75 5.15
N LEU A 249 -12.47 26.66 4.76
CA LEU A 249 -11.43 25.92 5.49
C LEU A 249 -10.78 26.80 6.57
N THR A 250 -11.58 27.18 7.56
CA THR A 250 -11.22 28.13 8.63
C THR A 250 -10.18 27.63 9.64
N LYS A 251 -9.83 26.34 9.59
CA LYS A 251 -8.82 25.72 10.46
C LYS A 251 -7.43 25.61 9.82
N LEU A 252 -7.28 26.03 8.57
CA LEU A 252 -6.00 25.95 7.88
C LEU A 252 -4.94 26.76 8.61
N ARG A 253 -3.74 26.18 8.63
CA ARG A 253 -2.52 26.80 9.14
C ARG A 253 -1.40 26.74 8.12
N PHE A 254 -1.48 25.82 7.16
CA PHE A 254 -0.54 25.68 6.07
C PHE A 254 -1.28 25.39 4.77
N LEU A 255 -0.97 26.16 3.72
CA LEU A 255 -1.50 26.00 2.37
C LEU A 255 -0.40 26.27 1.35
N GLU A 256 0.12 25.22 0.73
CA GLU A 256 1.07 25.33 -0.38
C GLU A 256 0.32 25.32 -1.73
N LEU A 257 0.61 26.31 -2.57
CA LEU A 257 -0.06 26.55 -3.86
C LEU A 257 0.91 26.85 -5.01
N LEU A 258 2.22 26.98 -4.74
CA LEU A 258 3.24 27.30 -5.74
C LEU A 258 3.19 26.32 -6.91
N GLY A 259 3.45 26.83 -8.11
CA GLY A 259 3.38 26.02 -9.34
C GLY A 259 1.95 25.74 -9.84
N ASN A 260 0.97 26.56 -9.45
CA ASN A 260 -0.38 26.56 -10.03
C ASN A 260 -0.65 27.85 -10.83
N PRO A 261 -1.42 27.79 -11.94
CA PRO A 261 -1.83 28.96 -12.71
C PRO A 261 -3.01 29.72 -12.07
N ILE A 262 -2.87 30.16 -10.82
CA ILE A 262 -3.95 30.81 -10.06
C ILE A 262 -4.20 32.22 -10.59
N ALA A 263 -5.45 32.51 -10.95
CA ALA A 263 -5.84 33.82 -11.48
C ALA A 263 -6.12 34.85 -10.36
N LEU A 264 -6.56 34.37 -9.20
CA LEU A 264 -6.94 35.20 -8.06
C LEU A 264 -5.71 35.54 -7.20
N LYS A 265 -5.43 36.82 -7.00
CA LYS A 265 -4.34 37.29 -6.12
C LYS A 265 -4.77 37.64 -4.69
N THR A 266 -6.02 37.33 -4.34
CA THR A 266 -6.54 37.53 -2.97
C THR A 266 -6.74 36.18 -2.31
N CYS A 267 -6.23 36.02 -1.09
CA CYS A 267 -6.40 34.79 -0.33
C CYS A 267 -7.86 34.62 0.13
N PRO A 268 -8.54 33.52 -0.22
CA PRO A 268 -9.93 33.28 0.23
C PRO A 268 -10.01 32.72 1.66
N VAL A 269 -8.87 32.34 2.25
CA VAL A 269 -8.77 31.78 3.60
C VAL A 269 -8.15 32.78 4.56
N LYS A 270 -8.45 32.65 5.86
CA LYS A 270 -7.99 33.56 6.92
C LYS A 270 -7.07 32.86 7.94
N PRO A 271 -6.02 33.53 8.45
CA PRO A 271 -5.53 34.84 7.98
C PRO A 271 -5.01 34.78 6.54
N GLU A 272 -5.06 35.90 5.83
CA GLU A 272 -4.68 36.01 4.42
C GLU A 272 -3.21 35.61 4.17
N SER A 273 -2.38 35.67 5.22
CA SER A 273 -0.98 35.22 5.23
C SER A 273 -0.79 33.71 4.99
N ILE A 274 -1.87 32.92 5.06
CA ILE A 274 -1.82 31.48 4.76
C ILE A 274 -1.53 31.21 3.28
N CYS A 275 -2.06 32.05 2.39
CA CYS A 275 -1.71 31.95 0.97
C CYS A 275 -0.36 32.62 0.77
N ASP A 276 0.73 31.85 0.84
CA ASP A 276 2.04 32.35 0.43
C ASP A 276 2.10 32.34 -1.10
N TRP A 277 2.09 33.54 -1.69
CA TRP A 277 2.06 33.71 -3.15
C TRP A 277 3.45 33.79 -3.77
N GLU A 278 4.48 33.97 -2.96
CA GLU A 278 5.86 34.15 -3.40
C GLU A 278 6.75 33.04 -2.83
N PRO A 279 7.71 32.50 -3.60
CA PRO A 279 8.74 31.66 -3.02
C PRO A 279 9.57 32.52 -2.05
N GLN A 280 9.53 32.19 -0.75
CA GLN A 280 10.44 32.79 0.22
C GLN A 280 11.87 32.65 -0.32
N PRO A 281 12.69 33.72 -0.35
CA PRO A 281 14.07 33.61 -0.77
C PRO A 281 14.74 32.53 0.09
N LYS A 282 15.36 31.55 -0.57
CA LYS A 282 16.18 30.56 0.15
C LYS A 282 17.30 31.33 0.89
N PRO A 283 17.57 31.00 2.17
CA PRO A 283 18.74 31.53 2.85
C PRO A 283 20.03 31.14 2.12
#